data_AF-A0A1I5YYE7-F1
#
_entry.id   AF-A0A1I5YYE7-F1
#
_cell.length_a   1.000
_cell.length_b   1.000
_cell.length_c   1.000
_cell.angle_alpha   90.00
_cell.angle_beta   90.00
_cell.angle_gamma   90.00
#
_symmetry.space_group_name_H-M   'P 1'
#
loop_
_entity.id
_entity.type
_entity.pdbx_description
1 polymer ?
#
loop_
_entity_poly.entity_id
_entity_poly.type
_entity_poly.pdbx_seq_one_letter_code
_entity_poly.pdbx_strand_id
1 'polypeptide(L)'
;MIAYQRLNKIAVILLLVFLLFISVTTEVKVHAQETQNPGGLYVETQICPENVVKYARENVYRFIIAERAEKGIESNNNLPALGSPFALVNEEENTITYYFPILYNNHIEATFRVYEVNGQLAGIYSEALANELEELSKKTTAEKPAVIAVNNGNVIAITCEGIDVLQKDPYGKNIKEDKLKNFQKISIQSSDNEVINCKTPIQYLSKIDTSEITVNNTLPRFKYLNTTIRETQSSYPWCAAYVTAFIVNFRTGRTDIRAIDVVKFAHPNSNNIYQESVSREQCIAFAKKYGLNPYEPSSNISYSTAKHQIAAEKPVYMGCDEISGDKKGRHALALRGYNEQTGVFSVWNPWYNYYETMPIDTRIYTATNGSRWEWKRSIIDW
;
A
#
# COMPACT_ATOMS: atom_id res chain seq x y z
N MET A 1 33.14 37.78 72.72
CA MET A 1 33.27 37.75 71.24
C MET A 1 33.51 36.35 70.66
N ILE A 2 34.16 35.40 71.38
CA ILE A 2 34.43 34.03 70.89
C ILE A 2 33.19 33.11 70.96
N ALA A 3 32.26 33.33 71.89
CA ALA A 3 31.04 32.52 72.02
C ALA A 3 30.02 32.75 70.88
N TYR A 4 29.93 33.99 70.36
CA TYR A 4 28.97 34.35 69.31
C TYR A 4 29.34 33.75 67.94
N GLN A 5 30.65 33.60 67.67
CA GLN A 5 31.14 32.95 66.44
C GLN A 5 30.95 31.42 66.46
N ARG A 6 30.89 30.79 67.64
CA ARG A 6 30.63 29.34 67.76
C ARG A 6 29.15 29.00 67.58
N LEU A 7 28.23 29.85 68.07
CA LEU A 7 26.79 29.64 67.88
C LEU A 7 26.38 29.71 66.39
N ASN A 8 26.95 30.64 65.62
CA ASN A 8 26.64 30.78 64.20
C ASN A 8 27.13 29.59 63.36
N LYS A 9 28.26 28.96 63.71
CA LYS A 9 28.74 27.76 63.01
C LYS A 9 27.86 26.54 63.27
N ILE A 10 27.38 26.38 64.50
CA ILE A 10 26.48 25.27 64.86
C ILE A 10 25.11 25.45 64.17
N ALA A 11 24.58 26.68 64.14
CA ALA A 11 23.33 26.96 63.44
C ALA A 11 23.42 26.71 61.92
N VAL A 12 24.53 27.09 61.28
CA VAL A 12 24.75 26.84 59.84
C VAL A 12 24.92 25.35 59.54
N ILE A 13 25.61 24.60 60.40
CA ILE A 13 25.75 23.13 60.24
C ILE A 13 24.39 22.44 60.41
N LEU A 14 23.59 22.85 61.42
CA LEU A 14 22.24 22.30 61.60
C LEU A 14 21.32 22.64 60.43
N LEU A 15 21.41 23.83 59.85
CA LEU A 15 20.65 24.21 58.66
C LEU A 15 21.06 23.39 57.42
N LEU A 16 22.36 23.14 57.24
CA LEU A 16 22.88 22.32 56.14
C LEU A 16 22.49 20.84 56.29
N VAL A 17 22.50 20.30 57.51
CA VAL A 17 22.01 18.94 57.79
C VAL A 17 20.50 18.85 57.57
N PHE A 18 19.74 19.87 57.97
CA PHE A 18 18.29 19.93 57.73
C PHE A 18 17.95 20.02 56.23
N LEU A 19 18.74 20.77 55.44
CA LEU A 19 18.61 20.84 53.98
C LEU A 19 18.98 19.52 53.29
N LEU A 20 20.00 18.80 53.80
CA LEU A 20 20.36 17.46 53.31
C LEU A 20 19.28 16.41 53.58
N PHE A 21 18.50 16.53 54.66
CA PHE A 21 17.38 15.63 54.95
C PHE A 21 16.12 15.90 54.09
N ILE A 22 15.93 17.11 53.57
CA ILE A 22 14.80 17.42 52.66
C ILE A 22 15.04 16.82 51.26
N SER A 23 16.30 16.59 50.87
CA SER A 23 16.67 16.03 49.56
C SER A 23 16.61 14.50 49.43
N VAL A 24 16.21 13.75 50.47
CA VAL A 24 16.27 12.26 50.46
C VAL A 24 14.91 11.56 50.64
N THR A 25 13.78 12.28 50.69
CA THR A 25 12.46 11.64 50.97
C THR A 25 11.36 11.89 49.96
N THR A 26 11.68 12.36 48.76
CA THR A 26 10.77 12.16 47.62
C THR A 26 11.31 11.06 46.74
N GLU A 27 11.04 9.80 47.10
CA GLU A 27 10.70 8.85 46.05
C GLU A 27 9.48 9.45 45.35
N VAL A 28 9.74 10.24 44.29
CA VAL A 28 8.77 10.42 43.25
C VAL A 28 8.61 9.03 42.68
N LYS A 29 7.66 8.26 43.24
CA LYS A 29 7.00 7.22 42.48
C LYS A 29 6.40 7.98 41.30
N VAL A 30 7.16 8.02 40.21
CA VAL A 30 6.61 8.17 38.88
C VAL A 30 5.72 6.95 38.73
N HIS A 31 4.48 7.07 39.22
CA HIS A 31 3.40 6.38 38.56
C HIS A 31 3.45 6.98 37.16
N ALA A 32 4.09 6.25 36.25
CA ALA A 32 3.62 6.24 34.88
C ALA A 32 2.16 5.83 35.02
N GLN A 33 1.30 6.83 35.19
CA GLN A 33 -0.08 6.71 34.81
C GLN A 33 0.07 6.34 33.34
N GLU A 34 -0.18 5.08 33.00
CA GLU A 34 -0.61 4.71 31.66
C GLU A 34 -1.83 5.60 31.39
N THR A 35 -1.57 6.82 30.93
CA THR A 35 -2.45 7.43 29.96
C THR A 35 -2.45 6.40 28.85
N GLN A 36 -3.51 5.59 28.78
CA GLN A 36 -3.85 4.83 27.59
C GLN A 36 -3.65 5.78 26.42
N ASN A 37 -2.51 5.62 25.75
CA ASN A 37 -2.11 6.50 24.69
C ASN A 37 -3.13 6.24 23.58
N PRO A 38 -3.80 7.27 23.01
CA PRO A 38 -4.84 7.03 22.03
C PRO A 38 -4.24 6.30 20.82
N GLY A 39 -4.59 5.02 20.66
CA GLY A 39 -4.38 4.15 19.48
C GLY A 39 -3.14 4.43 18.62
N GLY A 40 -1.95 4.00 19.08
CA GLY A 40 -0.73 3.96 18.27
C GLY A 40 -0.59 2.63 17.52
N LEU A 41 0.04 2.64 16.34
CA LEU A 41 0.35 1.41 15.61
C LEU A 41 1.82 1.07 15.83
N TYR A 42 2.10 0.16 16.77
CA TYR A 42 3.48 -0.21 17.11
C TYR A 42 3.90 -1.48 16.38
N VAL A 43 4.93 -1.37 15.56
CA VAL A 43 5.45 -2.46 14.73
C VAL A 43 6.93 -2.64 15.02
N GLU A 44 7.33 -3.89 15.23
CA GLU A 44 8.74 -4.30 15.22
C GLU A 44 9.12 -4.63 13.79
N THR A 45 10.09 -3.89 13.24
CA THR A 45 10.34 -3.88 11.81
C THR A 45 11.80 -3.60 11.48
N GLN A 46 12.22 -4.02 10.29
CA GLN A 46 13.54 -3.68 9.78
C GLN A 46 13.64 -2.17 9.55
N ILE A 47 14.77 -1.58 9.95
CA ILE A 47 15.08 -0.17 9.75
C ILE A 47 14.89 0.21 8.28
N CYS A 48 14.11 1.26 8.03
CA CYS A 48 13.83 1.74 6.68
C CYS A 48 15.05 2.53 6.14
N PRO A 49 15.60 2.18 4.97
CA PRO A 49 16.70 2.91 4.36
C PRO A 49 16.37 4.39 4.13
N GLU A 50 17.31 5.30 4.39
CA GLU A 50 17.10 6.74 4.27
C GLU A 50 16.66 7.18 2.87
N ASN A 51 17.16 6.53 1.81
CA ASN A 51 16.75 6.81 0.43
C ASN A 51 15.27 6.47 0.19
N VAL A 52 14.73 5.42 0.82
CA VAL A 52 13.31 5.06 0.76
C VAL A 52 12.46 6.09 1.50
N VAL A 53 12.88 6.49 2.71
CA VAL A 53 12.21 7.55 3.48
C VAL A 53 12.21 8.86 2.71
N LYS A 54 13.35 9.25 2.13
CA LYS A 54 13.47 10.45 1.30
C LYS A 54 12.53 10.39 0.09
N TYR A 55 12.55 9.28 -0.65
CA TYR A 55 11.65 9.08 -1.80
C TYR A 55 10.19 9.27 -1.40
N ALA A 56 9.74 8.67 -0.29
CA ALA A 56 8.37 8.80 0.18
C ALA A 56 7.99 10.25 0.50
N ARG A 57 8.86 10.95 1.25
CA ARG A 57 8.66 12.36 1.63
C ARG A 57 8.64 13.31 0.44
N GLU A 58 9.35 12.98 -0.64
CA GLU A 58 9.38 13.78 -1.87
C GLU A 58 8.17 13.48 -2.78
N ASN A 59 7.74 12.21 -2.85
CA ASN A 59 6.83 11.78 -3.91
C ASN A 59 5.38 11.62 -3.47
N VAL A 60 5.09 11.19 -2.23
CA VAL A 60 3.73 10.77 -1.84
C VAL A 60 2.67 11.84 -2.07
N TYR A 61 3.04 13.12 -1.96
CA TYR A 61 2.13 14.24 -2.16
C TYR A 61 1.46 14.21 -3.54
N ARG A 62 2.20 13.83 -4.60
CA ARG A 62 1.65 13.76 -5.96
C ARG A 62 0.57 12.68 -6.10
N PHE A 63 0.70 11.59 -5.35
CA PHE A 63 -0.28 10.51 -5.33
C PHE A 63 -1.56 10.94 -4.59
N ILE A 64 -1.41 11.60 -3.44
CA ILE A 64 -2.54 12.14 -2.66
C ILE A 64 -3.34 13.13 -3.50
N ILE A 65 -2.69 14.05 -4.22
CA ILE A 65 -3.37 15.01 -5.07
C ILE A 65 -4.08 14.32 -6.24
N ALA A 66 -3.48 13.28 -6.82
CA ALA A 66 -4.10 12.51 -7.89
C ALA A 66 -5.38 11.79 -7.42
N GLU A 67 -5.33 11.13 -6.26
CA GLU A 67 -6.48 10.43 -5.69
C GLU A 67 -7.61 11.40 -5.30
N ARG A 68 -7.28 12.55 -4.71
CA ARG A 68 -8.28 13.59 -4.41
C ARG A 68 -8.91 14.16 -5.68
N ALA A 69 -8.13 14.39 -6.74
CA ALA A 69 -8.66 14.81 -8.04
C ALA A 69 -9.59 13.75 -8.65
N GLU A 70 -9.25 12.47 -8.51
CA GLU A 70 -10.12 11.36 -8.92
C GLU A 70 -11.43 11.32 -8.13
N LYS A 71 -11.38 11.57 -6.82
CA LYS A 71 -12.53 11.63 -5.91
C LYS A 71 -13.33 12.95 -5.99
N GLY A 72 -12.88 13.93 -6.80
CA GLY A 72 -13.52 15.24 -6.91
C GLY A 72 -13.41 16.11 -5.64
N ILE A 73 -12.39 15.86 -4.81
CA ILE A 73 -12.16 16.57 -3.55
C ILE A 73 -11.28 17.79 -3.79
N GLU A 74 -11.75 18.99 -3.44
CA GLU A 74 -10.97 20.23 -3.56
C GLU A 74 -9.71 20.24 -2.67
N SER A 75 -8.64 20.91 -3.15
CA SER A 75 -7.30 20.89 -2.56
C SER A 75 -7.15 21.63 -1.23
N ASN A 76 -8.20 22.34 -0.77
CA ASN A 76 -8.06 23.37 0.28
C ASN A 76 -8.32 22.88 1.71
N ASN A 77 -8.54 21.58 1.93
CA ASN A 77 -8.80 21.02 3.25
C ASN A 77 -7.67 20.08 3.69
N ASN A 78 -7.21 20.26 4.95
CA ASN A 78 -6.26 19.42 5.70
C ASN A 78 -5.58 18.32 4.88
N LEU A 79 -4.32 18.53 4.51
CA LEU A 79 -3.53 17.46 3.92
C LEU A 79 -3.37 16.34 4.97
N PRO A 80 -3.47 15.06 4.56
CA PRO A 80 -3.11 13.97 5.46
C PRO A 80 -1.63 14.12 5.85
N ALA A 81 -1.23 13.44 6.92
CA ALA A 81 0.16 13.29 7.30
C ALA A 81 0.71 11.97 6.76
N LEU A 82 2.00 11.93 6.45
CA LEU A 82 2.73 10.70 6.16
C LEU A 82 3.18 10.09 7.49
N GLY A 83 2.80 8.85 7.77
CA GLY A 83 3.24 8.10 8.94
C GLY A 83 4.64 7.50 8.76
N SER A 84 5.27 7.12 9.87
CA SER A 84 6.54 6.41 9.88
C SER A 84 6.43 5.02 9.22
N PRO A 85 7.47 4.59 8.48
CA PRO A 85 7.40 3.36 7.71
C PRO A 85 7.52 2.09 8.55
N PHE A 86 7.05 0.98 7.99
CA PHE A 86 7.45 -0.37 8.37
C PHE A 86 7.79 -1.20 7.13
N ALA A 87 8.70 -2.16 7.27
CA ALA A 87 9.04 -3.14 6.25
C ALA A 87 8.03 -4.31 6.24
N LEU A 88 7.54 -4.64 5.05
CA LEU A 88 6.87 -5.90 4.76
C LEU A 88 7.86 -6.82 4.04
N VAL A 89 8.28 -7.87 4.73
CA VAL A 89 9.19 -8.89 4.20
C VAL A 89 8.38 -10.02 3.57
N ASN A 90 8.65 -10.29 2.28
CA ASN A 90 8.16 -11.49 1.58
C ASN A 90 9.34 -12.43 1.34
N GLU A 91 9.54 -13.36 2.28
CA GLU A 91 10.64 -14.34 2.23
C GLU A 91 10.52 -15.29 1.03
N GLU A 92 9.31 -15.64 0.60
CA GLU A 92 9.09 -16.58 -0.51
C GLU A 92 9.57 -16.00 -1.84
N GLU A 93 9.52 -14.68 -1.97
CA GLU A 93 9.91 -13.94 -3.16
C GLU A 93 11.22 -13.15 -2.98
N ASN A 94 11.82 -13.20 -1.79
CA ASN A 94 12.98 -12.42 -1.39
C ASN A 94 12.83 -10.92 -1.71
N THR A 95 11.66 -10.35 -1.38
CA THR A 95 11.38 -8.93 -1.58
C THR A 95 11.05 -8.23 -0.27
N ILE A 96 11.41 -6.95 -0.21
CA ILE A 96 11.02 -6.05 0.87
C ILE A 96 10.27 -4.89 0.23
N THR A 97 9.13 -4.53 0.83
CA THR A 97 8.34 -3.36 0.49
C THR A 97 8.11 -2.53 1.74
N TYR A 98 8.37 -1.24 1.70
CA TYR A 98 8.19 -0.36 2.85
C TYR A 98 6.84 0.35 2.77
N TYR A 99 6.01 0.18 3.79
CA TYR A 99 4.68 0.78 3.89
C TYR A 99 4.72 2.01 4.77
N PHE A 100 4.18 3.11 4.26
CA PHE A 100 3.96 4.34 4.99
C PHE A 100 2.45 4.55 5.16
N PRO A 101 1.91 4.50 6.39
CA PRO A 101 0.50 4.86 6.61
C PRO A 101 0.24 6.31 6.23
N ILE A 102 -0.96 6.60 5.72
CA ILE A 102 -1.42 7.94 5.38
C ILE A 102 -2.51 8.32 6.37
N LEU A 103 -2.24 9.34 7.17
CA LEU A 103 -2.99 9.68 8.37
C LEU A 103 -3.88 10.88 8.10
N TYR A 104 -5.19 10.71 8.23
CA TYR A 104 -6.14 11.82 8.24
C TYR A 104 -6.77 11.89 9.63
N ASN A 105 -6.62 13.03 10.32
CA ASN A 105 -7.07 13.18 11.72
C ASN A 105 -6.63 12.04 12.65
N ASN A 106 -5.38 11.56 12.50
CA ASN A 106 -4.82 10.42 13.24
C ASN A 106 -5.48 9.05 12.95
N HIS A 107 -6.25 8.90 11.87
CA HIS A 107 -6.74 7.62 11.35
C HIS A 107 -5.99 7.22 10.10
N ILE A 108 -5.69 5.93 9.96
CA ILE A 108 -5.07 5.39 8.75
C ILE A 108 -6.15 5.26 7.66
N GLU A 109 -6.09 6.09 6.62
CA GLU A 109 -7.06 6.06 5.50
C GLU A 109 -6.48 5.44 4.22
N ALA A 110 -5.16 5.43 4.09
CA ALA A 110 -4.46 4.85 2.95
C ALA A 110 -3.06 4.39 3.35
N THR A 111 -2.39 3.71 2.43
CA THR A 111 -0.97 3.42 2.52
C THR A 111 -0.24 3.86 1.27
N PHE A 112 1.00 4.28 1.45
CA PHE A 112 1.96 4.47 0.38
C PHE A 112 3.06 3.42 0.51
N ARG A 113 3.09 2.48 -0.43
CA ARG A 113 4.08 1.40 -0.43
C ARG A 113 5.22 1.73 -1.39
N VAL A 114 6.44 1.72 -0.90
CA VAL A 114 7.67 2.02 -1.66
C VAL A 114 8.48 0.75 -1.83
N TYR A 115 8.96 0.53 -3.05
CA TYR A 115 9.70 -0.66 -3.43
C TYR A 115 10.81 -0.31 -4.42
N GLU A 116 11.88 -1.11 -4.41
CA GLU A 116 12.99 -0.97 -5.33
C GLU A 116 12.95 -2.03 -6.42
N VAL A 117 13.11 -1.62 -7.68
CA VAL A 117 13.30 -2.52 -8.82
C VAL A 117 14.45 -2.00 -9.67
N ASN A 118 15.45 -2.85 -9.90
CA ASN A 118 16.64 -2.51 -10.70
C ASN A 118 17.35 -1.24 -10.23
N GLY A 119 17.45 -1.02 -8.91
CA GLY A 119 18.07 0.16 -8.32
C GLY A 119 17.24 1.44 -8.38
N GLN A 120 15.99 1.38 -8.87
CA GLN A 120 15.07 2.50 -8.92
C GLN A 120 13.91 2.31 -7.96
N LEU A 121 13.61 3.37 -7.20
CA LEU A 121 12.46 3.40 -6.29
C LEU A 121 11.20 3.79 -7.05
N ALA A 122 10.12 3.07 -6.76
CA ALA A 122 8.77 3.41 -7.19
C ALA A 122 7.83 3.31 -5.98
N GLY A 123 6.63 3.87 -6.08
CA GLY A 123 5.65 3.76 -5.02
C GLY A 123 4.22 3.67 -5.52
N ILE A 124 3.39 2.95 -4.78
CA ILE A 124 1.96 2.81 -5.06
C ILE A 124 1.17 3.36 -3.88
N TYR A 125 0.16 4.16 -4.18
CA TYR A 125 -0.78 4.70 -3.20
C TYR A 125 -2.15 4.04 -3.36
N SER A 126 -2.74 3.55 -2.27
CA SER A 126 -4.11 3.02 -2.26
C SER A 126 -4.66 2.85 -0.84
N GLU A 127 -5.90 2.38 -0.76
CA GLU A 127 -6.58 2.01 0.51
C GLU A 127 -6.05 0.68 1.07
N ALA A 128 -5.02 0.08 0.45
CA ALA A 128 -4.46 -1.20 0.87
C ALA A 128 -4.05 -1.21 2.35
N LEU A 129 -4.56 -2.20 3.09
CA LEU A 129 -4.31 -2.43 4.52
C LEU A 129 -4.77 -1.32 5.46
N ALA A 130 -5.41 -0.24 4.99
CA ALA A 130 -5.69 0.92 5.83
C ALA A 130 -6.57 0.56 7.04
N ASN A 131 -7.69 -0.13 6.79
CA ASN A 131 -8.60 -0.58 7.85
C ASN A 131 -7.93 -1.61 8.75
N GLU A 132 -7.19 -2.55 8.17
CA GLU A 132 -6.56 -3.64 8.91
C GLU A 132 -5.45 -3.14 9.83
N LEU A 133 -4.68 -2.13 9.39
CA LEU A 133 -3.68 -1.44 10.21
C LEU A 133 -4.33 -0.58 11.30
N GLU A 134 -5.47 0.06 11.01
CA GLU A 134 -6.22 0.80 12.03
C GLU A 134 -6.77 -0.12 13.12
N GLU A 135 -7.29 -1.31 12.77
CA GLU A 135 -7.69 -2.32 13.75
C GLU A 135 -6.48 -2.87 14.53
N LEU A 136 -5.34 -3.10 13.86
CA LEU A 136 -4.10 -3.53 14.51
C LEU A 136 -3.56 -2.48 15.50
N SER A 137 -3.77 -1.19 15.23
CA SER A 137 -3.38 -0.10 16.14
C SER A 137 -4.08 -0.15 17.50
N LYS A 138 -5.20 -0.88 17.60
CA LYS A 138 -5.92 -1.09 18.86
C LYS A 138 -5.34 -2.22 19.71
N LYS A 139 -4.45 -3.04 19.13
CA LYS A 139 -3.88 -4.26 19.74
C LYS A 139 -2.39 -4.15 20.08
N THR A 140 -1.74 -3.04 19.72
CA THR A 140 -0.27 -2.90 19.81
C THR A 140 0.15 -1.78 20.75
N THR A 141 1.24 -1.99 21.47
CA THR A 141 1.93 -0.97 22.29
C THR A 141 3.44 -1.04 22.05
N ALA A 142 4.21 -0.10 22.61
CA ALA A 142 5.68 -0.14 22.49
C ALA A 142 6.29 -1.42 23.08
N GLU A 143 5.69 -1.96 24.14
CA GLU A 143 6.12 -3.19 24.82
C GLU A 143 5.54 -4.46 24.17
N LYS A 144 4.49 -4.31 23.35
CA LYS A 144 3.80 -5.38 22.64
C LYS A 144 3.58 -4.99 21.16
N PRO A 145 4.66 -4.80 20.40
CA PRO A 145 4.56 -4.46 18.99
C PRO A 145 4.07 -5.67 18.18
N ALA A 146 3.53 -5.40 16.99
CA ALA A 146 3.27 -6.44 15.99
C ALA A 146 4.50 -6.66 15.09
N VAL A 147 4.66 -7.87 14.56
CA VAL A 147 5.51 -8.14 13.39
C VAL A 147 4.62 -8.36 12.19
N ILE A 148 4.83 -7.60 11.11
CA ILE A 148 4.04 -7.71 9.88
C ILE A 148 4.89 -8.37 8.78
N ALA A 149 4.38 -9.45 8.18
CA ALA A 149 5.11 -10.23 7.19
C ALA A 149 4.20 -10.92 6.18
N VAL A 150 4.78 -11.52 5.15
CA VAL A 150 4.05 -12.35 4.18
C VAL A 150 4.29 -13.83 4.45
N ASN A 151 3.19 -14.58 4.61
CA ASN A 151 3.21 -16.03 4.77
C ASN A 151 2.33 -16.70 3.70
N ASN A 152 2.96 -17.45 2.80
CA ASN A 152 2.30 -18.19 1.72
C ASN A 152 1.33 -17.32 0.89
N GLY A 153 1.73 -16.08 0.60
CA GLY A 153 0.94 -15.08 -0.13
C GLY A 153 -0.02 -14.24 0.72
N ASN A 154 -0.25 -14.60 1.99
CA ASN A 154 -1.08 -13.84 2.94
C ASN A 154 -0.24 -12.77 3.63
N VAL A 155 -0.78 -11.56 3.80
CA VAL A 155 -0.20 -10.55 4.71
C VAL A 155 -0.72 -10.84 6.11
N ILE A 156 0.18 -11.06 7.06
CA ILE A 156 -0.14 -11.41 8.44
C ILE A 156 0.49 -10.41 9.42
N ALA A 157 -0.17 -10.23 10.57
CA ALA A 157 0.41 -9.60 11.75
C ALA A 157 0.52 -10.63 12.87
N ILE A 158 1.70 -10.73 13.47
CA ILE A 158 1.98 -11.55 14.63
C ILE A 158 2.02 -10.62 15.84
N THR A 159 1.11 -10.84 16.79
CA THR A 159 0.97 -10.06 18.02
C THR A 159 1.15 -10.98 19.23
N CYS A 160 1.16 -10.41 20.44
CA CYS A 160 1.13 -11.22 21.66
C CYS A 160 -0.16 -12.03 21.83
N GLU A 161 -1.26 -11.63 21.17
CA GLU A 161 -2.56 -12.29 21.24
C GLU A 161 -2.71 -13.43 20.21
N GLY A 162 -1.84 -13.48 19.20
CA GLY A 162 -1.89 -14.48 18.13
C GLY A 162 -1.59 -13.88 16.77
N ILE A 163 -2.18 -14.48 15.73
CA ILE A 163 -1.93 -14.11 14.33
C ILE A 163 -3.22 -13.57 13.71
N ASP A 164 -3.13 -12.35 13.20
CA ASP A 164 -4.18 -11.73 12.39
C ASP A 164 -3.82 -11.85 10.90
N VAL A 165 -4.78 -12.26 10.07
CA VAL A 165 -4.62 -12.19 8.61
C VAL A 165 -5.11 -10.83 8.15
N LEU A 166 -4.17 -9.92 7.88
CA LEU A 166 -4.47 -8.58 7.37
C LEU A 166 -4.94 -8.64 5.92
N GLN A 167 -4.40 -9.56 5.12
CA GLN A 167 -4.87 -9.79 3.77
C GLN A 167 -4.68 -11.25 3.37
N LYS A 168 -5.73 -11.84 2.80
CA LYS A 168 -5.67 -13.21 2.28
C LYS A 168 -4.93 -13.27 0.95
N ASP A 169 -4.21 -14.37 0.73
CA ASP A 169 -3.67 -14.71 -0.58
C ASP A 169 -4.81 -14.73 -1.62
N PRO A 170 -4.63 -14.10 -2.79
CA PRO A 170 -5.69 -14.01 -3.79
C PRO A 170 -6.12 -15.37 -4.32
N TYR A 171 -5.28 -16.41 -4.23
CA TYR A 171 -5.60 -17.77 -4.66
C TYR A 171 -6.14 -18.65 -3.52
N GLY A 172 -6.39 -18.09 -2.33
CA GLY A 172 -6.94 -18.81 -1.19
C GLY A 172 -5.96 -19.77 -0.51
N LYS A 173 -4.64 -19.55 -0.64
CA LYS A 173 -3.64 -20.33 0.08
C LYS A 173 -3.75 -20.09 1.60
N ASN A 174 -3.70 -21.18 2.37
CA ASN A 174 -3.67 -21.11 3.83
C ASN A 174 -2.29 -20.67 4.35
N ILE A 175 -2.25 -20.14 5.58
CA ILE A 175 -1.01 -19.92 6.31
C ILE A 175 -0.25 -21.24 6.47
N LYS A 176 1.07 -21.18 6.31
CA LYS A 176 2.02 -22.26 6.60
C LYS A 176 2.54 -22.11 8.02
N GLU A 177 2.01 -22.93 8.93
CA GLU A 177 2.32 -22.85 10.37
C GLU A 177 3.80 -23.11 10.68
N ASP A 178 4.43 -24.01 9.92
CA ASP A 178 5.85 -24.35 10.02
C ASP A 178 6.77 -23.15 9.77
N LYS A 179 6.36 -22.23 8.89
CA LYS A 179 7.10 -21.00 8.58
C LYS A 179 6.91 -19.88 9.61
N LEU A 180 5.90 -19.96 10.47
CA LEU A 180 5.64 -18.92 11.47
C LEU A 180 6.78 -18.78 12.50
N LYS A 181 7.49 -19.88 12.77
CA LYS A 181 8.63 -19.92 13.69
C LYS A 181 9.81 -19.06 13.22
N ASN A 182 9.90 -18.78 11.92
CA ASN A 182 10.95 -17.92 11.36
C ASN A 182 10.72 -16.45 11.71
N PHE A 183 9.46 -16.00 11.68
CA PHE A 183 9.11 -14.61 12.03
C PHE A 183 9.28 -14.31 13.53
N GLN A 184 9.10 -15.31 14.41
CA GLN A 184 9.41 -15.18 15.84
C GLN A 184 10.92 -15.07 16.12
N LYS A 185 11.80 -15.49 15.20
CA LYS A 185 13.26 -15.32 15.34
C LYS A 185 13.75 -13.96 14.84
N ILE A 186 13.02 -13.32 13.92
CA ILE A 186 13.33 -11.97 13.44
C ILE A 186 13.32 -10.97 14.61
N SER A 187 12.51 -11.20 15.65
CA SER A 187 12.44 -10.29 16.81
C SER A 187 13.56 -10.40 17.85
N ILE A 188 14.43 -11.42 17.78
CA ILE A 188 15.35 -11.73 18.90
C ILE A 188 16.83 -11.53 18.55
N GLN A 189 17.22 -11.41 17.26
CA GLN A 189 18.64 -11.54 16.88
C GLN A 189 19.24 -10.60 15.83
N SER A 190 18.55 -9.57 15.32
CA SER A 190 19.17 -8.63 14.36
C SER A 190 19.31 -7.23 14.98
N SER A 191 20.50 -6.63 14.86
CA SER A 191 20.77 -5.23 15.18
C SER A 191 20.07 -4.23 14.25
N ASP A 192 19.30 -4.75 13.29
CA ASP A 192 18.76 -4.03 12.14
C ASP A 192 17.24 -3.81 12.26
N ASN A 193 16.65 -4.17 13.41
CA ASN A 193 15.24 -3.97 13.71
C ASN A 193 15.03 -2.88 14.76
N GLU A 194 13.89 -2.21 14.67
CA GLU A 194 13.42 -1.22 15.63
C GLU A 194 11.93 -1.39 15.92
N VAL A 195 11.48 -0.89 17.08
CA VAL A 195 10.05 -0.74 17.38
C VAL A 195 9.65 0.70 17.04
N ILE A 196 8.72 0.84 16.10
CA ILE A 196 8.27 2.13 15.61
C ILE A 196 6.77 2.28 15.79
N ASN A 197 6.33 3.48 16.21
CA ASN A 197 4.93 3.85 16.09
C ASN A 197 4.69 4.40 14.68
N CYS A 198 4.10 3.59 13.79
CA CYS A 198 3.83 3.93 12.40
C CYS A 198 2.82 5.08 12.23
N LYS A 199 2.09 5.47 13.28
CA LYS A 199 1.22 6.65 13.29
C LYS A 199 1.97 7.94 13.67
N THR A 200 3.28 7.86 13.92
CA THR A 200 4.13 9.05 14.11
C THR A 200 4.29 9.79 12.79
N PRO A 201 3.89 11.07 12.68
CA PRO A 201 4.03 11.82 11.43
C PRO A 201 5.48 12.10 11.06
N ILE A 202 5.81 11.96 9.78
CA ILE A 202 7.04 12.43 9.16
C ILE A 202 6.75 13.54 8.14
N GLN A 203 7.65 14.51 8.05
CA GLN A 203 7.43 15.73 7.26
C GLN A 203 7.61 15.50 5.76
N TYR A 204 6.72 16.06 4.93
CA TYR A 204 6.94 16.14 3.49
C TYR A 204 8.20 16.96 3.16
N LEU A 205 8.94 16.54 2.14
CA LEU A 205 10.09 17.31 1.60
C LEU A 205 9.69 18.18 0.41
N SER A 206 8.77 17.71 -0.42
CA SER A 206 8.23 18.50 -1.53
C SER A 206 6.71 18.45 -1.53
N LYS A 207 6.13 19.63 -1.73
CA LYS A 207 4.74 19.79 -2.15
C LYS A 207 4.80 20.26 -3.59
N ILE A 208 4.07 19.59 -4.48
CA ILE A 208 3.96 20.06 -5.86
C ILE A 208 3.13 21.34 -5.83
N ASP A 209 3.71 22.42 -6.37
CA ASP A 209 2.95 23.62 -6.66
C ASP A 209 2.08 23.36 -7.88
N THR A 210 0.77 23.27 -7.66
CA THR A 210 -0.22 23.07 -8.73
C THR A 210 -0.69 24.38 -9.34
N SER A 211 -0.15 25.54 -8.93
CA SER A 211 -0.65 26.87 -9.30
C SER A 211 -0.15 27.41 -10.64
N GLU A 212 0.98 26.93 -11.18
CA GLU A 212 1.52 27.39 -12.46
C GLU A 212 1.31 26.37 -13.58
N ILE A 213 0.16 26.44 -14.27
CA ILE A 213 -0.06 25.67 -15.49
C ILE A 213 -0.69 26.54 -16.59
N THR A 214 0.15 27.03 -17.49
CA THR A 214 -0.23 27.67 -18.76
C THR A 214 -0.46 26.64 -19.87
N VAL A 215 -1.41 26.91 -20.77
CA VAL A 215 -2.08 25.96 -21.67
C VAL A 215 -1.47 25.94 -23.07
N ASN A 216 -1.27 24.73 -23.63
CA ASN A 216 -1.29 24.43 -25.08
C ASN A 216 -1.27 22.89 -25.31
N ASN A 217 -2.34 22.17 -24.96
CA ASN A 217 -2.49 20.74 -25.31
C ASN A 217 -3.94 20.41 -25.73
N THR A 218 -4.11 19.57 -26.75
CA THR A 218 -5.40 19.17 -27.33
C THR A 218 -6.14 18.07 -26.55
N LEU A 219 -5.50 17.43 -25.57
CA LEU A 219 -6.09 16.41 -24.68
C LEU A 219 -6.07 16.88 -23.22
N PRO A 220 -7.02 16.42 -22.36
CA PRO A 220 -7.01 16.75 -20.94
C PRO A 220 -5.72 16.24 -20.28
N ARG A 221 -5.19 16.98 -19.28
CA ARG A 221 -3.96 16.60 -18.55
C ARG A 221 -4.19 15.46 -17.54
N PHE A 222 -5.44 15.18 -17.18
CA PHE A 222 -5.83 14.02 -16.40
C PHE A 222 -7.20 13.54 -16.87
N LYS A 223 -7.43 12.22 -16.79
CA LYS A 223 -8.76 11.62 -16.99
C LYS A 223 -8.82 10.33 -16.18
N TYR A 224 -9.92 10.17 -15.46
CA TYR A 224 -10.26 8.98 -14.69
C TYR A 224 -11.59 8.47 -15.19
N LEU A 225 -11.62 7.25 -15.72
CA LEU A 225 -12.86 6.67 -16.24
C LEU A 225 -13.76 6.28 -15.07
N ASN A 226 -15.02 6.73 -15.11
CA ASN A 226 -16.04 6.40 -14.11
C ASN A 226 -16.48 4.93 -14.25
N THR A 227 -15.58 4.04 -13.83
CA THR A 227 -15.75 2.60 -13.85
C THR A 227 -16.31 2.11 -12.52
N THR A 228 -16.89 0.91 -12.50
CA THR A 228 -17.43 0.31 -11.27
C THR A 228 -16.84 -1.08 -11.09
N ILE A 229 -16.20 -1.32 -9.95
CA ILE A 229 -15.75 -2.66 -9.54
C ILE A 229 -16.98 -3.42 -9.04
N ARG A 230 -17.39 -4.47 -9.77
CA ARG A 230 -18.62 -5.23 -9.47
C ARG A 230 -18.37 -6.57 -8.79
N GLU A 231 -17.13 -7.03 -8.84
CA GLU A 231 -16.66 -8.30 -8.32
C GLU A 231 -15.13 -8.22 -8.22
N THR A 232 -14.58 -8.98 -7.28
CA THR A 232 -13.13 -9.09 -7.08
C THR A 232 -12.73 -10.56 -7.19
N GLN A 233 -11.55 -10.79 -7.73
CA GLN A 233 -10.95 -12.11 -7.82
C GLN A 233 -10.61 -12.62 -6.41
N SER A 234 -11.06 -13.84 -6.16
CA SER A 234 -10.59 -14.70 -5.07
C SER A 234 -9.93 -15.96 -5.68
N SER A 235 -10.18 -17.15 -5.13
CA SER A 235 -9.39 -18.37 -5.28
C SER A 235 -9.23 -18.96 -6.70
N TYR A 236 -9.83 -18.38 -7.74
CA TYR A 236 -9.80 -18.89 -9.11
C TYR A 236 -8.82 -18.09 -9.99
N PRO A 237 -8.11 -18.72 -10.95
CA PRO A 237 -7.09 -18.09 -11.78
C PRO A 237 -7.69 -17.27 -12.93
N TRP A 238 -8.61 -16.37 -12.60
CA TRP A 238 -9.50 -15.70 -13.56
C TRP A 238 -9.16 -14.22 -13.75
N CYS A 239 -7.97 -13.75 -13.37
CA CYS A 239 -7.58 -12.33 -13.46
C CYS A 239 -7.94 -11.70 -14.82
N ALA A 240 -7.61 -12.38 -15.92
CA ALA A 240 -7.93 -11.93 -17.28
C ALA A 240 -9.45 -11.81 -17.54
N ALA A 241 -10.25 -12.73 -16.98
CA ALA A 241 -11.70 -12.71 -17.08
C ALA A 241 -12.33 -11.57 -16.29
N TYR A 242 -11.85 -11.30 -15.07
CA TYR A 242 -12.29 -10.16 -14.25
C TYR A 242 -12.01 -8.82 -14.96
N VAL A 243 -10.79 -8.64 -15.47
CA VAL A 243 -10.43 -7.44 -16.27
C VAL A 243 -11.31 -7.32 -17.51
N THR A 244 -11.53 -8.43 -18.24
CA THR A 244 -12.38 -8.42 -19.44
C THR A 244 -13.82 -8.04 -19.11
N ALA A 245 -14.44 -8.66 -18.10
CA ALA A 245 -15.79 -8.34 -17.67
C ALA A 245 -15.93 -6.88 -17.24
N PHE A 246 -14.95 -6.36 -16.50
CA PHE A 246 -14.88 -4.95 -16.08
C PHE A 246 -14.85 -3.99 -17.28
N ILE A 247 -13.96 -4.23 -18.25
CA ILE A 247 -13.83 -3.35 -19.42
C ILE A 247 -15.07 -3.45 -20.32
N VAL A 248 -15.58 -4.66 -20.60
CA VAL A 248 -16.77 -4.84 -21.45
C VAL A 248 -17.99 -4.19 -20.81
N ASN A 249 -18.24 -4.36 -19.51
CA ASN A 249 -19.33 -3.67 -18.81
C ASN A 249 -19.24 -2.15 -18.99
N PHE A 250 -18.06 -1.57 -18.75
CA PHE A 250 -17.85 -0.14 -18.93
C PHE A 250 -18.13 0.31 -20.38
N ARG A 251 -17.58 -0.40 -21.37
CA ARG A 251 -17.67 -0.02 -22.79
C ARG A 251 -19.05 -0.22 -23.41
N THR A 252 -19.85 -1.11 -22.85
CA THR A 252 -21.20 -1.41 -23.35
C THR A 252 -22.31 -0.80 -22.50
N GLY A 253 -21.96 -0.13 -21.40
CA GLY A 253 -22.93 0.37 -20.42
C GLY A 253 -23.63 -0.76 -19.63
N ARG A 254 -23.17 -2.00 -19.76
CA ARG A 254 -23.73 -3.15 -19.07
C ARG A 254 -23.26 -3.23 -17.63
N THR A 255 -24.01 -3.97 -16.83
CA THR A 255 -23.76 -4.12 -15.39
C THR A 255 -23.78 -5.57 -14.94
N ASP A 256 -24.07 -6.49 -15.85
CA ASP A 256 -24.43 -7.88 -15.56
C ASP A 256 -23.36 -8.88 -16.00
N ILE A 257 -22.36 -8.47 -16.80
CA ILE A 257 -21.29 -9.36 -17.22
C ILE A 257 -20.37 -9.64 -16.02
N ARG A 258 -20.13 -10.91 -15.74
CA ARG A 258 -19.23 -11.41 -14.70
C ARG A 258 -18.04 -12.15 -15.31
N ALA A 259 -16.97 -12.33 -14.55
CA ALA A 259 -15.79 -13.09 -14.92
C ALA A 259 -16.16 -14.53 -15.30
N ILE A 260 -17.11 -15.13 -14.58
CA ILE A 260 -17.62 -16.47 -14.90
C ILE A 260 -18.23 -16.55 -16.31
N ASP A 261 -18.84 -15.49 -16.82
CA ASP A 261 -19.40 -15.47 -18.18
C ASP A 261 -18.30 -15.50 -19.24
N VAL A 262 -17.19 -14.79 -18.97
CA VAL A 262 -15.99 -14.80 -19.82
C VAL A 262 -15.36 -16.20 -19.82
N VAL A 263 -15.23 -16.82 -18.64
CA VAL A 263 -14.64 -18.17 -18.52
C VAL A 263 -15.54 -19.22 -19.20
N LYS A 264 -16.86 -19.16 -19.01
CA LYS A 264 -17.82 -20.07 -19.66
C LYS A 264 -17.80 -19.93 -21.19
N PHE A 265 -17.63 -18.70 -21.68
CA PHE A 265 -17.45 -18.47 -23.11
C PHE A 265 -16.13 -19.06 -23.63
N ALA A 266 -15.05 -18.87 -22.88
CA ALA A 266 -13.73 -19.38 -23.24
C ALA A 266 -13.66 -20.92 -23.22
N HIS A 267 -14.41 -21.55 -22.31
CA HIS A 267 -14.37 -22.98 -22.02
C HIS A 267 -15.77 -23.61 -21.91
N PRO A 268 -16.58 -23.62 -22.97
CA PRO A 268 -17.99 -24.03 -22.92
C PRO A 268 -18.22 -25.48 -22.52
N ASN A 269 -17.20 -26.33 -22.67
CA ASN A 269 -17.25 -27.77 -22.40
C ASN A 269 -16.36 -28.20 -21.22
N SER A 270 -15.85 -27.25 -20.41
CA SER A 270 -14.99 -27.61 -19.28
C SER A 270 -15.80 -28.27 -18.16
N ASN A 271 -15.31 -29.42 -17.69
CA ASN A 271 -15.87 -30.13 -16.54
C ASN A 271 -15.38 -29.54 -15.20
N ASN A 272 -14.39 -28.64 -15.21
CA ASN A 272 -13.88 -27.99 -14.01
C ASN A 272 -13.50 -26.53 -14.29
N ILE A 273 -14.52 -25.71 -14.54
CA ILE A 273 -14.37 -24.31 -14.91
C ILE A 273 -13.53 -23.49 -13.93
N TYR A 274 -13.53 -23.86 -12.65
CA TYR A 274 -12.82 -23.18 -11.56
C TYR A 274 -11.29 -23.28 -11.62
N GLN A 275 -10.75 -24.20 -12.41
CA GLN A 275 -9.31 -24.33 -12.66
C GLN A 275 -8.89 -23.76 -14.02
N GLU A 276 -9.84 -23.35 -14.86
CA GLU A 276 -9.54 -22.81 -16.17
C GLU A 276 -8.98 -21.39 -16.07
N SER A 277 -8.02 -21.07 -16.93
CA SER A 277 -7.53 -19.71 -17.14
C SER A 277 -7.99 -19.18 -18.49
N VAL A 278 -8.06 -17.86 -18.66
CA VAL A 278 -8.52 -17.24 -19.91
C VAL A 278 -7.34 -16.60 -20.63
N SER A 279 -7.15 -16.93 -21.91
CA SER A 279 -6.14 -16.33 -22.78
C SER A 279 -6.57 -14.94 -23.26
N ARG A 280 -5.63 -14.10 -23.73
CA ARG A 280 -5.96 -12.76 -24.24
C ARG A 280 -6.76 -12.84 -25.54
N GLU A 281 -6.49 -13.85 -26.36
CA GLU A 281 -7.22 -14.14 -27.59
C GLU A 281 -8.69 -14.48 -27.27
N GLN A 282 -8.94 -15.25 -26.21
CA GLN A 282 -10.28 -15.53 -25.71
C GLN A 282 -10.96 -14.27 -25.16
N CYS A 283 -10.22 -13.39 -24.47
CA CYS A 283 -10.74 -12.09 -24.02
C CYS A 283 -11.18 -11.23 -25.21
N ILE A 284 -10.36 -11.15 -26.26
CA ILE A 284 -10.69 -10.42 -27.51
C ILE A 284 -11.92 -11.03 -28.19
N ALA A 285 -12.00 -12.36 -28.29
CA ALA A 285 -13.14 -13.04 -28.87
C ALA A 285 -14.43 -12.79 -28.08
N PHE A 286 -14.34 -12.77 -26.74
CA PHE A 286 -15.47 -12.43 -25.88
C PHE A 286 -15.93 -11.00 -26.11
N ALA A 287 -15.02 -10.03 -26.18
CA ALA A 287 -15.36 -8.63 -26.44
C ALA A 287 -16.08 -8.44 -27.79
N LYS A 288 -15.65 -9.17 -28.83
CA LYS A 288 -16.30 -9.15 -30.17
C LYS A 288 -17.77 -9.58 -30.15
N LYS A 289 -18.16 -10.48 -29.24
CA LYS A 289 -19.58 -10.85 -29.04
C LYS A 289 -20.45 -9.64 -28.66
N TYR A 290 -19.85 -8.61 -28.05
CA TYR A 290 -20.53 -7.40 -27.61
C TYR A 290 -20.31 -6.20 -28.55
N GLY A 291 -19.88 -6.45 -29.80
CA GLY A 291 -19.69 -5.40 -30.81
C GLY A 291 -18.43 -4.55 -30.62
N LEU A 292 -17.54 -4.96 -29.72
CA LEU A 292 -16.24 -4.33 -29.49
C LEU A 292 -15.19 -4.97 -30.42
N ASN A 293 -14.11 -4.25 -30.75
CA ASN A 293 -13.06 -4.80 -31.61
C ASN A 293 -11.63 -4.60 -31.08
N PRO A 294 -11.37 -5.02 -29.83
CA PRO A 294 -10.04 -4.88 -29.26
C PRO A 294 -9.01 -5.74 -29.99
N TYR A 295 -7.73 -5.34 -29.86
CA TYR A 295 -6.60 -6.11 -30.33
C TYR A 295 -5.42 -6.02 -29.36
N GLU A 296 -4.53 -7.02 -29.43
CA GLU A 296 -3.24 -7.01 -28.74
C GLU A 296 -2.17 -6.44 -29.69
N PRO A 297 -1.56 -5.28 -29.40
CA PRO A 297 -0.44 -4.77 -30.19
C PRO A 297 0.77 -5.71 -30.12
N SER A 298 1.58 -5.72 -31.18
CA SER A 298 2.79 -6.56 -31.26
C SER A 298 3.92 -6.14 -30.31
N SER A 299 3.85 -4.91 -29.77
CA SER A 299 4.83 -4.35 -28.84
C SER A 299 4.16 -3.73 -27.62
N ASN A 300 4.95 -3.42 -26.59
CA ASN A 300 4.49 -2.63 -25.47
C ASN A 300 3.95 -1.28 -25.95
N ILE A 301 2.81 -0.85 -25.41
CA ILE A 301 2.29 0.48 -25.67
C ILE A 301 3.08 1.52 -24.88
N SER A 302 3.24 2.71 -25.46
CA SER A 302 3.80 3.88 -24.80
C SER A 302 2.79 4.53 -23.84
N TYR A 303 3.28 5.43 -22.99
CA TYR A 303 2.41 6.34 -22.23
C TYR A 303 1.44 7.10 -23.13
N SER A 304 1.91 7.67 -24.25
CA SER A 304 1.06 8.42 -25.18
C SER A 304 -0.09 7.58 -25.74
N THR A 305 0.16 6.32 -26.09
CA THR A 305 -0.89 5.40 -26.53
C THR A 305 -1.87 5.12 -25.41
N ALA A 306 -1.39 4.84 -24.18
CA ALA A 306 -2.27 4.63 -23.03
C ALA A 306 -3.15 5.86 -22.75
N LYS A 307 -2.56 7.06 -22.77
CA LYS A 307 -3.27 8.35 -22.63
C LYS A 307 -4.36 8.51 -23.68
N HIS A 308 -4.07 8.22 -24.95
CA HIS A 308 -5.06 8.31 -26.03
C HIS A 308 -6.23 7.34 -25.84
N GLN A 309 -5.95 6.09 -25.41
CA GLN A 309 -7.00 5.12 -25.11
C GLN A 309 -7.92 5.62 -24.00
N ILE A 310 -7.37 6.05 -22.86
CA ILE A 310 -8.16 6.59 -21.75
C ILE A 310 -8.91 7.86 -22.14
N ALA A 311 -8.28 8.78 -22.88
CA ALA A 311 -8.93 10.00 -23.39
C ALA A 311 -10.19 9.67 -24.21
N ALA A 312 -10.11 8.63 -25.04
CA ALA A 312 -11.19 8.10 -25.86
C ALA A 312 -12.14 7.13 -25.11
N GLU A 313 -12.11 7.10 -23.77
CA GLU A 313 -12.97 6.25 -22.95
C GLU A 313 -12.75 4.76 -23.19
N LYS A 314 -11.50 4.38 -23.47
CA LYS A 314 -11.10 3.00 -23.70
C LYS A 314 -10.12 2.60 -22.59
N PRO A 315 -10.58 1.88 -21.55
CA PRO A 315 -9.67 1.27 -20.58
C PRO A 315 -8.64 0.39 -21.30
N VAL A 316 -7.46 0.24 -20.70
CA VAL A 316 -6.42 -0.62 -21.24
C VAL A 316 -6.29 -1.86 -20.36
N TYR A 317 -6.34 -3.03 -20.99
CA TYR A 317 -5.97 -4.28 -20.32
C TYR A 317 -4.45 -4.32 -20.19
N MET A 318 -3.94 -4.61 -18.99
CA MET A 318 -2.52 -4.75 -18.70
C MET A 318 -2.21 -6.23 -18.45
N GLY A 319 -1.57 -6.89 -19.41
CA GLY A 319 -1.03 -8.24 -19.23
C GLY A 319 0.36 -8.17 -18.62
N CYS A 320 0.52 -8.81 -17.46
CA CYS A 320 1.74 -8.73 -16.67
C CYS A 320 2.37 -10.10 -16.43
N ASP A 321 3.70 -10.12 -16.43
CA ASP A 321 4.51 -11.29 -16.07
C ASP A 321 5.10 -11.09 -14.67
N GLU A 322 5.11 -12.14 -13.86
CA GLU A 322 5.71 -12.12 -12.53
C GLU A 322 7.24 -11.92 -12.63
N ILE A 323 7.79 -11.02 -11.81
CA ILE A 323 9.23 -10.70 -11.77
C ILE A 323 9.90 -11.43 -10.60
N SER A 324 9.14 -11.72 -9.54
CA SER A 324 9.64 -12.24 -8.29
C SER A 324 9.33 -13.73 -8.14
N GLY A 325 10.30 -14.50 -7.64
CA GLY A 325 10.18 -15.96 -7.44
C GLY A 325 10.59 -16.82 -8.64
N ASP A 326 10.64 -18.15 -8.41
CA ASP A 326 11.13 -19.14 -9.40
C ASP A 326 10.08 -19.53 -10.46
N LYS A 327 8.83 -19.05 -10.32
CA LYS A 327 7.72 -19.43 -11.20
C LYS A 327 7.34 -18.28 -12.13
N LYS A 328 7.02 -18.61 -13.37
CA LYS A 328 6.50 -17.66 -14.37
C LYS A 328 5.00 -17.46 -14.16
N GLY A 329 4.60 -16.70 -13.15
CA GLY A 329 3.22 -16.25 -13.00
C GLY A 329 2.80 -15.27 -14.08
N ARG A 330 1.49 -15.21 -14.36
CA ARG A 330 0.88 -14.17 -15.19
C ARG A 330 -0.27 -13.55 -14.43
N HIS A 331 -0.44 -12.24 -14.57
CA HIS A 331 -1.54 -11.49 -13.98
C HIS A 331 -2.12 -10.48 -14.94
N ALA A 332 -3.34 -10.05 -14.69
CA ALA A 332 -4.04 -9.05 -15.48
C ALA A 332 -4.51 -7.91 -14.58
N LEU A 333 -4.29 -6.67 -15.02
CA LEU A 333 -4.83 -5.46 -14.41
C LEU A 333 -5.59 -4.63 -15.45
N ALA A 334 -6.39 -3.66 -14.99
CA ALA A 334 -6.99 -2.66 -15.86
C ALA A 334 -6.38 -1.28 -15.58
N LEU A 335 -5.87 -0.61 -16.60
CA LEU A 335 -5.56 0.81 -16.54
C LEU A 335 -6.82 1.60 -16.90
N ARG A 336 -7.25 2.48 -16.00
CA ARG A 336 -8.52 3.22 -16.11
C ARG A 336 -8.36 4.73 -15.98
N GLY A 337 -7.17 5.23 -15.66
CA GLY A 337 -6.95 6.67 -15.55
C GLY A 337 -5.48 7.07 -15.66
N TYR A 338 -5.27 8.35 -15.92
CA TYR A 338 -3.96 9.00 -15.85
C TYR A 338 -4.08 10.40 -15.28
N ASN A 339 -3.02 10.87 -14.65
CA ASN A 339 -2.81 12.27 -14.29
C ASN A 339 -1.37 12.65 -14.62
N GLU A 340 -1.22 13.39 -15.70
CA GLU A 340 0.07 13.85 -16.24
C GLU A 340 0.67 14.95 -15.37
N GLN A 341 -0.15 15.69 -14.62
CA GLN A 341 0.31 16.74 -13.72
C GLN A 341 1.03 16.16 -12.50
N THR A 342 0.59 14.99 -12.03
CA THR A 342 1.20 14.29 -10.88
C THR A 342 2.06 13.10 -11.31
N GLY A 343 2.08 12.77 -12.61
CA GLY A 343 2.92 11.71 -13.18
C GLY A 343 2.48 10.30 -12.79
N VAL A 344 1.17 10.06 -12.70
CA VAL A 344 0.62 8.78 -12.22
C VAL A 344 -0.49 8.20 -13.11
N PHE A 345 -0.61 6.88 -13.08
CA PHE A 345 -1.72 6.09 -13.57
C PHE A 345 -2.65 5.68 -12.44
N SER A 346 -3.93 5.52 -12.76
CA SER A 346 -4.93 4.86 -11.88
C SER A 346 -5.26 3.49 -12.47
N VAL A 347 -5.02 2.44 -11.70
CA VAL A 347 -5.12 1.04 -12.10
C VAL A 347 -6.05 0.26 -11.17
N TRP A 348 -6.64 -0.80 -11.70
CA TRP A 348 -7.41 -1.77 -10.94
C TRP A 348 -6.72 -3.14 -11.00
N ASN A 349 -6.37 -3.66 -9.84
CA ASN A 349 -6.00 -5.06 -9.67
C ASN A 349 -7.28 -5.83 -9.29
N PRO A 350 -7.67 -6.88 -10.05
CA PRO A 350 -8.85 -7.69 -9.74
C PRO A 350 -8.94 -8.22 -8.31
N TRP A 351 -7.81 -8.34 -7.60
CA TRP A 351 -7.80 -8.75 -6.20
C TRP A 351 -8.46 -7.75 -5.24
N TYR A 352 -8.66 -6.50 -5.66
CA TYR A 352 -9.05 -5.40 -4.77
C TYR A 352 -10.38 -4.77 -5.20
N ASN A 353 -11.12 -4.27 -4.20
CA ASN A 353 -12.36 -3.51 -4.39
C ASN A 353 -12.13 -1.99 -4.48
N TYR A 354 -10.87 -1.55 -4.60
CA TYR A 354 -10.43 -0.17 -4.75
C TYR A 354 -9.48 -0.03 -5.95
N TYR A 355 -9.26 1.21 -6.37
CA TYR A 355 -8.25 1.57 -7.38
C TYR A 355 -6.93 1.94 -6.69
N GLU A 356 -5.84 1.79 -7.44
CA GLU A 356 -4.51 2.13 -6.97
C GLU A 356 -3.83 3.12 -7.91
N THR A 357 -2.95 3.95 -7.34
CA THR A 357 -2.20 4.92 -8.11
C THR A 357 -0.73 4.50 -8.20
N MET A 358 -0.20 4.38 -9.42
CA MET A 358 1.19 4.00 -9.69
C MET A 358 1.89 5.02 -10.62
N PRO A 359 3.23 5.15 -10.63
CA PRO A 359 3.93 6.09 -11.50
C PRO A 359 3.72 5.76 -13.00
N ILE A 360 3.71 6.79 -13.86
CA ILE A 360 3.62 6.61 -15.33
C ILE A 360 4.92 6.05 -15.93
N ASP A 361 6.06 6.34 -15.30
CA ASP A 361 7.41 6.00 -15.77
C ASP A 361 7.85 4.57 -15.42
N THR A 362 7.09 3.85 -14.59
CA THR A 362 7.33 2.44 -14.28
C THR A 362 6.36 1.52 -15.00
N ARG A 363 6.86 0.35 -15.41
CA ARG A 363 6.05 -0.77 -15.87
C ARG A 363 5.88 -1.85 -14.81
N ILE A 364 6.39 -1.61 -13.59
CA ILE A 364 6.38 -2.58 -12.52
C ILE A 364 5.29 -2.23 -11.53
N TYR A 365 4.35 -3.15 -11.38
CA TYR A 365 3.30 -3.11 -10.39
C TYR A 365 3.68 -4.02 -9.22
N THR A 366 3.64 -3.49 -7.99
CA THR A 366 3.85 -4.28 -6.76
C THR A 366 2.53 -4.41 -6.03
N ALA A 367 2.05 -5.64 -5.84
CA ALA A 367 0.81 -5.91 -5.13
C ALA A 367 1.00 -5.75 -3.61
N THR A 368 -0.10 -5.78 -2.85
CA THR A 368 -0.07 -5.56 -1.39
C THR A 368 0.76 -6.61 -0.63
N ASN A 369 0.83 -7.85 -1.12
CA ASN A 369 1.71 -8.88 -0.55
C ASN A 369 3.18 -8.77 -1.02
N GLY A 370 3.57 -7.68 -1.67
CA GLY A 370 4.92 -7.48 -2.19
C GLY A 370 5.22 -8.16 -3.53
N SER A 371 4.30 -8.97 -4.08
CA SER A 371 4.51 -9.62 -5.38
C SER A 371 4.63 -8.62 -6.53
N ARG A 372 5.58 -8.85 -7.44
CA ARG A 372 5.96 -7.88 -8.48
C ARG A 372 5.60 -8.38 -9.87
N TRP A 373 4.97 -7.51 -10.63
CA TRP A 373 4.38 -7.81 -11.93
C TRP A 373 4.82 -6.77 -12.95
N GLU A 374 5.50 -7.20 -14.01
CA GLU A 374 5.90 -6.33 -15.10
C GLU A 374 4.82 -6.29 -16.18
N TRP A 375 4.31 -5.11 -16.49
CA TRP A 375 3.40 -4.89 -17.60
C TRP A 375 4.11 -5.12 -18.93
N LYS A 376 3.87 -6.27 -19.57
CA LYS A 376 4.52 -6.69 -20.83
C LYS A 376 3.59 -6.71 -22.03
N ARG A 377 2.27 -6.73 -21.84
CA ARG A 377 1.30 -6.86 -22.94
C ARG A 377 0.09 -5.99 -22.69
N SER A 378 -0.60 -5.60 -23.76
CA SER A 378 -1.82 -4.80 -23.64
C SER A 378 -2.89 -5.31 -24.59
N ILE A 379 -4.15 -5.19 -24.19
CA ILE A 379 -5.28 -5.22 -25.13
C ILE A 379 -5.87 -3.81 -25.12
N ILE A 380 -5.99 -3.21 -26.29
CA ILE A 380 -6.46 -1.84 -26.49
C ILE A 380 -7.59 -1.82 -27.52
N ASP A 381 -8.18 -0.65 -27.74
CA ASP A 381 -9.27 -0.43 -28.69
C ASP A 381 -10.51 -1.30 -28.42
N TRP A 382 -10.79 -1.48 -27.12
CA TRP A 382 -11.99 -2.13 -26.62
C TRP A 382 -13.27 -1.50 -27.14
#